data_AF-A0A2G9SNP0-F1
#
_entry.id   AF-A0A2G9SNP0-F1
#
_cell.length_a   1.000
_cell.length_b   1.000
_cell.length_c   1.000
_cell.angle_alpha   90.00
_cell.angle_beta   90.00
_cell.angle_gamma   90.00
#
_symmetry.space_group_name_H-M   'P 1'
#
loop_
_entity.id
_entity.type
_entity.pdbx_description
1 polymer ?
#
loop_
_entity_poly.entity_id
_entity_poly.type
_entity_poly.pdbx_seq_one_letter_code
_entity_poly.pdbx_strand_id
1 'polypeptide(L)'
;MWSCTAIVASTLAQEHSNGKVLMMDRPELQIDTLTKTITLSGRIYPSKFNAWTSWTKHHHFIVWKKGRAAHNALIETDASDEDVLDALLSIGAVPGNNLTVDTWEKRAELSSPEPDKHVEGSLIDVSVAWQGQSPIGAAEIFEDKFGKGFLFRFGGHRA
;
A
#
# COMPACT_ATOMS: atom_id res chain seq x y z
N MET A 1 8.46 -17.98 -8.17
CA MET A 1 8.33 -16.59 -7.68
C MET A 1 6.86 -16.39 -7.36
N TRP A 2 6.51 -16.16 -6.08
CA TRP A 2 5.12 -15.96 -5.66
C TRP A 2 4.82 -14.46 -5.67
N SER A 3 3.79 -14.04 -6.38
CA SER A 3 3.30 -12.66 -6.44
C SER A 3 1.82 -12.63 -6.06
N CYS A 4 1.46 -11.79 -5.09
CA CYS A 4 0.07 -11.47 -4.74
C CYS A 4 -0.27 -10.06 -5.27
N THR A 5 -1.49 -9.80 -5.74
CA THR A 5 -1.86 -8.48 -6.28
C THR A 5 -2.78 -7.73 -5.31
N ALA A 6 -2.40 -6.52 -4.93
CA ALA A 6 -3.27 -5.56 -4.27
C ALA A 6 -3.76 -4.53 -5.29
N ILE A 7 -5.08 -4.42 -5.45
CA ILE A 7 -5.72 -3.41 -6.29
C ILE A 7 -6.33 -2.36 -5.39
N VAL A 8 -5.80 -1.15 -5.45
CA VAL A 8 -6.43 0.00 -4.81
C VAL A 8 -7.42 0.62 -5.78
N ALA A 9 -8.71 0.48 -5.50
CA ALA A 9 -9.75 1.13 -6.28
C ALA A 9 -9.96 2.56 -5.75
N SER A 10 -9.64 3.56 -6.57
CA SER A 10 -9.93 4.95 -6.24
C SER A 10 -11.33 5.32 -6.71
N THR A 11 -12.20 5.66 -5.76
CA THR A 11 -13.51 6.26 -6.04
C THR A 11 -13.30 7.71 -6.45
N LEU A 12 -13.27 7.98 -7.76
CA LEU A 12 -13.68 9.30 -8.22
C LEU A 12 -15.18 9.40 -7.95
N ALA A 13 -15.57 10.19 -6.96
CA ALA A 13 -16.95 10.63 -6.86
C ALA A 13 -17.28 11.34 -8.18
N GLN A 14 -18.08 10.69 -9.02
CA GLN A 14 -18.63 11.34 -10.20
C GLN A 14 -19.83 12.15 -9.71
N GLU A 15 -19.66 13.47 -9.58
CA GLU A 15 -20.81 14.36 -9.44
C GLU A 15 -21.60 14.31 -10.75
N HIS A 16 -22.71 13.57 -10.74
CA HIS A 16 -23.78 13.77 -11.71
C HIS A 16 -24.78 14.76 -11.13
N SER A 17 -25.17 15.73 -11.96
CA SER A 17 -26.01 16.91 -11.70
C SER A 17 -27.47 16.61 -11.33
N ASN A 18 -27.72 15.61 -10.48
CA ASN A 18 -29.02 15.32 -9.91
C ASN A 18 -28.88 14.55 -8.59
N GLY A 19 -28.29 15.20 -7.58
CA GLY A 19 -28.64 15.05 -6.15
C GLY A 19 -28.71 13.65 -5.53
N LYS A 20 -28.15 12.61 -6.12
CA LYS A 20 -28.12 11.25 -5.55
C LYS A 20 -26.77 10.62 -5.82
N VAL A 21 -25.89 10.71 -4.83
CA VAL A 21 -24.67 9.89 -4.77
C VAL A 21 -25.14 8.45 -4.65
N LEU A 22 -25.06 7.68 -5.74
CA LEU A 22 -25.12 6.23 -5.66
C LEU A 22 -23.80 5.79 -5.02
N MET A 23 -23.81 5.68 -3.70
CA MET A 23 -22.82 4.90 -2.98
C MET A 23 -22.94 3.48 -3.54
N MET A 24 -22.07 3.13 -4.49
CA MET A 24 -21.89 1.73 -4.86
C MET A 24 -21.30 1.09 -3.62
N ASP A 25 -22.13 0.31 -2.92
CA ASP A 25 -21.84 -0.50 -1.75
C ASP A 25 -20.80 -1.58 -2.12
N ARG A 26 -19.58 -1.16 -2.42
CA ARG A 26 -18.45 -2.07 -2.55
C ARG A 26 -17.89 -2.22 -1.14
N PRO A 27 -17.78 -3.45 -0.61
CA PRO A 27 -17.14 -3.64 0.68
C PRO A 27 -15.73 -3.01 0.62
N GLU A 28 -15.41 -2.30 1.70
CA GLU A 28 -14.16 -1.61 2.01
C GLU A 28 -12.90 -2.44 1.67
N LEU A 29 -13.06 -3.76 1.69
CA LEU A 29 -12.09 -4.77 1.28
C LEU A 29 -12.81 -5.95 0.60
N GLN A 30 -12.26 -6.43 -0.52
CA GLN A 30 -12.66 -7.65 -1.22
C GLN A 30 -11.46 -8.59 -1.31
N ILE A 31 -11.73 -9.88 -1.18
CA ILE A 31 -10.72 -10.93 -1.19
C ILE A 31 -11.12 -11.97 -2.23
N ASP A 32 -10.22 -12.23 -3.17
CA ASP A 32 -10.30 -13.34 -4.12
C ASP A 32 -9.11 -14.27 -3.89
N THR A 33 -9.37 -15.41 -3.26
CA THR A 33 -8.36 -16.41 -2.94
C THR A 33 -7.95 -17.26 -4.14
N LEU A 34 -8.79 -17.32 -5.19
CA LEU A 34 -8.47 -18.05 -6.41
C LEU A 34 -7.42 -17.30 -7.23
N THR A 35 -7.64 -15.99 -7.40
CA THR A 35 -6.70 -15.12 -8.12
C THR A 35 -5.61 -14.54 -7.21
N LYS A 36 -5.71 -14.75 -5.89
CA LYS A 36 -4.84 -14.19 -4.86
C LYS A 36 -4.76 -12.67 -4.93
N THR A 37 -5.94 -12.07 -5.03
CA THR A 37 -6.12 -10.64 -5.16
C THR A 37 -6.86 -10.10 -3.95
N ILE A 38 -6.39 -8.97 -3.42
CA ILE A 38 -7.18 -8.14 -2.51
C ILE A 38 -7.51 -6.83 -3.21
N THR A 39 -8.74 -6.35 -3.06
CA THR A 39 -9.16 -5.05 -3.59
C THR A 39 -9.68 -4.19 -2.44
N LEU A 40 -9.20 -2.95 -2.34
CA LEU A 40 -9.58 -2.03 -1.26
C LEU A 40 -9.89 -0.64 -1.82
N SER A 41 -10.79 0.10 -1.17
CA SER A 41 -11.03 1.50 -1.50
C SER A 41 -9.87 2.36 -1.03
N GLY A 42 -9.51 3.40 -1.81
CA GLY A 42 -8.48 4.33 -1.34
C GLY A 42 -8.48 5.70 -2.02
N ARG A 43 -7.96 6.68 -1.28
CA ARG A 43 -7.63 8.01 -1.77
C ARG A 43 -6.12 8.11 -1.96
N ILE A 44 -5.70 8.53 -3.14
CA ILE A 44 -4.30 8.62 -3.53
C ILE A 44 -3.78 10.06 -3.51
N TYR A 45 -2.51 10.23 -3.11
CA TYR A 45 -1.81 11.50 -3.01
C TYR A 45 -0.47 11.48 -3.76
N PRO A 46 -0.45 11.41 -5.10
CA PRO A 46 0.80 11.30 -5.88
C PRO A 46 1.76 12.47 -5.61
N SER A 47 1.23 13.67 -5.40
CA SER A 47 2.02 14.87 -5.14
C SER A 47 2.88 14.78 -3.88
N LYS A 48 2.50 13.99 -2.86
CA LYS A 48 3.32 13.81 -1.64
C LYS A 48 4.66 13.13 -1.96
N PHE A 49 4.66 12.19 -2.89
CA PHE A 49 5.89 11.49 -3.32
C PHE A 49 6.63 12.25 -4.42
N ASN A 50 5.88 12.80 -5.39
CA ASN A 50 6.47 13.40 -6.59
C ASN A 50 6.94 14.86 -6.37
N ALA A 51 6.66 15.50 -5.22
CA ALA A 51 7.12 16.86 -4.96
C ALA A 51 8.64 16.97 -5.06
N TRP A 52 9.17 18.09 -5.58
CA TRP A 52 10.62 18.33 -5.68
C TRP A 52 11.34 18.19 -4.33
N THR A 53 10.69 18.64 -3.25
CA THR A 53 11.20 18.59 -1.87
C THR A 53 10.99 17.23 -1.17
N SER A 54 10.35 16.28 -1.83
CA SER A 54 10.06 14.97 -1.27
C SER A 54 11.32 14.12 -1.27
N TRP A 55 11.84 13.86 -0.07
CA TRP A 55 12.82 12.83 0.20
C TRP A 55 12.10 11.50 0.37
N THR A 56 12.73 10.38 0.04
CA THR A 56 12.12 9.04 0.21
C THR A 56 11.90 8.66 1.68
N LYS A 57 12.48 9.41 2.63
CA LYS A 57 12.32 9.19 4.06
C LYS A 57 10.92 9.68 4.49
N HIS A 58 10.19 8.82 5.22
CA HIS A 58 8.90 9.09 5.88
C HIS A 58 7.60 8.86 5.08
N HIS A 59 7.65 8.30 3.87
CA HIS A 59 6.42 7.91 3.17
C HIS A 59 5.91 6.56 3.67
N HIS A 60 4.60 6.48 3.84
CA HIS A 60 3.89 5.22 4.05
C HIS A 60 3.03 4.94 2.83
N PHE A 61 3.11 3.74 2.26
CA PHE A 61 2.50 3.48 0.95
C PHE A 61 0.97 3.42 1.02
N ILE A 62 0.40 2.36 1.60
CA ILE A 62 -1.03 2.23 1.91
C ILE A 62 -1.18 2.27 3.43
N VAL A 63 -2.09 3.11 3.94
CA VAL A 63 -2.32 3.28 5.38
C VAL A 63 -3.80 3.41 5.67
N TRP A 64 -4.26 2.79 6.75
CA TRP A 64 -5.59 3.04 7.28
C TRP A 64 -5.82 4.51 7.63
N LYS A 65 -6.92 5.10 7.15
CA LYS A 65 -7.23 6.53 7.35
C LYS A 65 -7.34 6.96 8.82
N LYS A 66 -7.63 6.03 9.74
CA LYS A 66 -7.69 6.31 11.19
C LYS A 66 -6.39 5.97 11.92
N GLY A 67 -5.39 5.47 11.20
CA GLY A 67 -4.07 5.15 11.73
C GLY A 67 -3.23 6.40 12.01
N ARG A 68 -2.30 6.29 12.97
CA ARG A 68 -1.42 7.40 13.39
C ARG A 68 -0.55 7.95 12.24
N ALA A 69 -0.23 7.12 11.25
CA ALA A 69 0.60 7.46 10.09
C ALA A 69 -0.19 8.01 8.89
N ALA A 70 -1.52 8.15 8.97
CA ALA A 70 -2.37 8.53 7.83
C ALA A 70 -1.90 9.83 7.13
N HIS A 71 -1.46 10.83 7.90
CA HIS A 71 -0.95 12.09 7.34
C HIS A 71 0.23 11.92 6.36
N ASN A 72 1.05 10.88 6.54
CA ASN A 72 2.19 10.54 5.67
C ASN A 72 1.86 9.48 4.61
N ALA A 73 0.59 9.08 4.48
CA ALA A 73 0.17 8.08 3.53
C ALA A 73 0.18 8.61 2.09
N LEU A 74 0.67 7.80 1.16
CA LEU A 74 0.54 8.00 -0.28
C LEU A 74 -0.83 7.52 -0.77
N ILE A 75 -1.37 6.48 -0.13
CA ILE A 75 -2.71 5.96 -0.32
C ILE A 75 -3.35 5.79 1.07
N GLU A 76 -4.42 6.53 1.31
CA GLU A 76 -5.28 6.31 2.49
C GLU A 76 -6.39 5.34 2.12
N THR A 77 -6.62 4.32 2.94
CA THR A 77 -7.72 3.37 2.75
C THR A 77 -8.68 3.41 3.93
N ASP A 78 -9.92 3.02 3.66
CA ASP A 78 -10.92 2.82 4.70
C ASP A 78 -10.58 1.57 5.53
N ALA A 79 -10.11 0.48 4.88
CA ALA A 79 -9.77 -0.79 5.51
C ALA A 79 -8.69 -0.63 6.59
N SER A 80 -8.85 -1.31 7.73
CA SER A 80 -7.87 -1.24 8.81
C SER A 80 -6.57 -1.98 8.45
N ASP A 81 -5.47 -1.62 9.10
CA ASP A 81 -4.19 -2.32 8.90
C ASP A 81 -4.31 -3.82 9.27
N GLU A 82 -5.17 -4.16 10.24
CA GLU A 82 -5.50 -5.54 10.61
C GLU A 82 -6.32 -6.26 9.54
N ASP A 83 -7.31 -5.59 8.92
CA ASP A 83 -8.08 -6.19 7.83
C ASP A 83 -7.19 -6.50 6.62
N VAL A 84 -6.30 -5.58 6.27
CA VAL A 84 -5.33 -5.79 5.18
C VAL A 84 -4.37 -6.94 5.52
N LEU A 85 -3.91 -7.01 6.78
CA LEU A 85 -3.07 -8.11 7.26
C LEU A 85 -3.78 -9.46 7.08
N ASP A 86 -5.00 -9.58 7.58
CA ASP A 86 -5.78 -10.83 7.52
C ASP A 86 -6.16 -11.19 6.07
N ALA A 87 -6.42 -10.20 5.23
CA ALA A 87 -6.66 -10.40 3.81
C ALA A 87 -5.45 -11.01 3.10
N LEU A 88 -4.25 -10.45 3.32
CA LEU A 88 -3.01 -10.97 2.74
C LEU A 88 -2.73 -12.40 3.21
N LEU A 89 -2.96 -12.70 4.50
CA LEU A 89 -2.84 -14.07 5.02
C LEU A 89 -3.85 -15.02 4.36
N SER A 90 -5.10 -14.58 4.16
CA SER A 90 -6.17 -15.40 3.57
C SER A 90 -5.91 -15.81 2.11
N ILE A 91 -5.17 -14.99 1.34
CA ILE A 91 -4.72 -15.32 -0.02
C ILE A 91 -3.42 -16.12 -0.04
N GLY A 92 -2.89 -16.48 1.12
CA GLY A 92 -1.69 -17.30 1.28
C GLY A 92 -0.37 -16.53 1.20
N ALA A 93 -0.38 -15.21 1.42
CA ALA A 93 0.87 -14.46 1.54
C ALA A 93 1.63 -14.88 2.80
N VAL A 94 2.92 -15.18 2.63
CA VAL A 94 3.82 -15.54 3.73
C VAL A 94 4.48 -14.27 4.29
N PRO A 95 4.35 -14.00 5.61
CA PRO A 95 4.97 -12.86 6.25
C PRO A 95 6.48 -13.04 6.35
N GLY A 96 7.23 -11.96 6.20
CA GLY A 96 8.69 -11.99 6.35
C GLY A 96 9.12 -12.11 7.81
N ASN A 97 8.54 -11.29 8.70
CA ASN A 97 8.83 -11.24 10.14
C ASN A 97 10.34 -11.27 10.51
N ASN A 98 11.22 -10.84 9.60
CA ASN A 98 12.67 -10.94 9.72
C ASN A 98 13.33 -9.65 10.24
N LEU A 99 12.58 -8.54 10.27
CA LEU A 99 13.03 -7.27 10.83
C LEU A 99 12.62 -7.20 12.31
N THR A 100 13.53 -6.75 13.16
CA THR A 100 13.31 -6.64 14.61
C THR A 100 13.26 -5.19 15.04
N VAL A 101 13.00 -4.94 16.33
CA VAL A 101 13.07 -3.58 16.91
C VAL A 101 14.45 -2.95 16.71
N ASP A 102 15.52 -3.74 16.74
CA ASP A 102 16.89 -3.27 16.46
C ASP A 102 17.03 -2.63 15.07
N THR A 103 16.31 -3.13 14.06
CA THR A 103 16.26 -2.53 12.72
C THR A 103 15.79 -1.09 12.77
N TRP A 104 14.88 -0.78 13.69
CA TRP A 104 14.39 0.57 13.91
C TRP A 104 15.31 1.40 14.81
N GLU A 105 15.73 0.85 15.96
CA GLU A 105 16.52 1.58 16.96
C GLU A 105 17.90 1.99 16.42
N LYS A 106 18.54 1.11 15.64
CA LYS A 106 19.88 1.33 15.09
C LYS A 106 19.87 2.07 13.75
N ARG A 107 18.71 2.57 13.30
CA ARG A 107 18.55 3.25 12.00
C ARG A 107 19.45 4.49 11.80
N ALA A 108 19.93 5.08 12.90
CA ALA A 108 20.80 6.27 12.89
C ALA A 108 22.29 5.90 13.02
N GLU A 109 22.62 4.65 13.33
CA GLU A 109 23.98 4.18 13.52
C GLU A 109 24.60 3.84 12.15
N LEU A 110 25.48 4.69 11.65
CA LEU A 110 26.10 4.53 10.33
C LEU A 110 26.93 3.25 10.17
N SER A 111 27.41 2.67 11.28
CA SER A 111 28.18 1.43 11.30
C SER A 111 27.32 0.17 11.45
N SER A 112 26.03 0.32 11.72
CA SER A 112 25.12 -0.80 11.88
C SER A 112 24.64 -1.30 10.50
N PRO A 113 24.66 -2.61 10.22
CA PRO A 113 24.08 -3.16 9.00
C PRO A 113 22.55 -3.30 9.08
N GLU A 114 21.97 -3.11 10.28
CA GLU A 114 20.53 -3.22 10.51
C GLU A 114 19.66 -2.36 9.58
N PRO A 115 20.00 -1.07 9.29
CA PRO A 115 19.16 -0.21 8.46
C PRO A 115 19.09 -0.64 6.99
N ASP A 116 20.04 -1.48 6.54
CA ASP A 116 20.11 -2.01 5.17
C ASP A 116 19.34 -3.33 5.01
N LYS A 117 18.78 -3.89 6.08
CA LYS A 117 17.96 -5.10 6.00
C LYS A 117 16.60 -4.78 5.38
N HIS A 118 16.12 -5.71 4.57
CA HIS A 118 14.82 -5.63 3.91
C HIS A 118 13.89 -6.73 4.41
N VAL A 119 12.58 -6.50 4.33
CA VAL A 119 11.56 -7.52 4.59
C VAL A 119 11.76 -8.70 3.62
N GLU A 120 11.69 -9.93 4.11
CA GLU A 120 11.88 -11.15 3.31
C GLU A 120 10.58 -11.85 2.89
N GLY A 121 9.44 -11.32 3.28
CA GLY A 121 8.12 -11.91 2.98
C GLY A 121 7.74 -11.87 1.51
N SER A 122 6.52 -12.36 1.24
CA SER A 122 5.96 -12.50 -0.11
C SER A 122 6.01 -11.20 -0.89
N LEU A 123 6.30 -11.28 -2.19
CA LEU A 123 6.22 -10.14 -3.10
C LEU A 123 4.77 -9.77 -3.34
N ILE A 124 4.49 -8.48 -3.23
CA ILE A 124 3.18 -7.91 -3.46
C ILE A 124 3.28 -6.99 -4.68
N ASP A 125 2.49 -7.28 -5.70
CA ASP A 125 2.24 -6.36 -6.80
C ASP A 125 1.15 -5.37 -6.36
N VAL A 126 1.34 -4.09 -6.64
CA VAL A 126 0.36 -3.07 -6.27
C VAL A 126 -0.01 -2.23 -7.48
N SER A 127 -1.30 -2.19 -7.76
CA SER A 127 -1.87 -1.39 -8.83
C SER A 127 -3.04 -0.54 -8.32
N VAL A 128 -3.34 0.52 -9.06
CA VAL A 128 -4.45 1.42 -8.80
C VAL A 128 -5.37 1.42 -10.00
N ALA A 129 -6.68 1.31 -9.75
CA ALA A 129 -7.68 1.36 -10.80
C ALA A 129 -8.77 2.39 -10.47
N TRP A 130 -9.23 3.08 -11.52
CA TRP A 130 -10.44 3.90 -11.48
C TRP A 130 -11.58 3.17 -12.18
N GLN A 131 -12.81 3.55 -11.89
CA GLN A 131 -13.99 2.94 -12.50
C GLN A 131 -13.92 3.00 -14.03
N GLY A 132 -14.02 1.84 -14.67
CA GLY A 132 -13.98 1.71 -16.14
C GLY A 132 -12.59 1.82 -16.75
N GLN A 133 -11.53 1.89 -15.94
CA GLN A 133 -10.15 1.95 -16.41
C GLN A 133 -9.38 0.68 -16.06
N SER A 134 -8.34 0.40 -16.85
CA SER A 134 -7.40 -0.69 -16.52
C SER A 134 -6.54 -0.29 -15.31
N PRO A 135 -6.13 -1.25 -14.46
CA PRO A 135 -5.20 -0.97 -13.39
C PRO A 135 -3.86 -0.46 -13.92
N ILE A 136 -3.28 0.52 -13.25
CA ILE A 136 -1.92 1.02 -13.51
C ILE A 136 -1.02 0.74 -12.31
N GLY A 137 0.25 0.45 -12.56
CA GLY A 137 1.21 0.09 -11.51
C GLY A 137 1.72 1.29 -10.73
N ALA A 138 2.35 1.03 -9.57
CA ALA A 138 2.98 2.08 -8.76
C ALA A 138 3.98 2.95 -9.55
N ALA A 139 4.73 2.36 -10.48
CA ALA A 139 5.72 3.06 -11.31
C ALA A 139 5.10 4.05 -12.32
N GLU A 140 3.81 3.92 -12.63
CA GLU A 140 3.09 4.86 -13.50
C GLU A 140 2.53 6.06 -12.70
N ILE A 141 2.46 5.93 -11.38
CA ILE A 141 1.86 6.92 -10.48
C ILE A 141 2.93 7.73 -9.75
N PHE A 142 3.98 7.04 -9.31
CA PHE A 142 5.00 7.57 -8.43
C PHE A 142 6.34 7.66 -9.18
N GLU A 143 6.95 8.83 -9.15
CA GLU A 143 8.23 9.08 -9.81
C GLU A 143 9.38 8.50 -9.00
N ASP A 144 10.00 7.42 -9.51
CA ASP A 144 11.23 6.88 -8.96
C ASP A 144 12.44 7.70 -9.39
N LYS A 145 12.69 8.78 -8.65
CA LYS A 145 13.79 9.73 -8.91
C LYS A 145 15.18 9.09 -8.92
N PHE A 146 15.34 7.90 -8.35
CA PHE A 146 16.64 7.24 -8.18
C PHE A 146 16.78 5.94 -8.99
N GLY A 147 15.78 5.57 -9.78
CA GLY A 147 15.82 4.40 -10.67
C GLY A 147 15.98 3.06 -9.93
N LYS A 148 15.46 2.94 -8.70
CA LYS A 148 15.51 1.72 -7.88
C LYS A 148 14.32 0.78 -8.10
N GLY A 149 13.26 1.25 -8.73
CA GLY A 149 11.98 0.58 -8.86
C GLY A 149 11.19 0.55 -7.55
N PHE A 150 9.94 0.08 -7.66
CA PHE A 150 9.07 -0.17 -6.51
C PHE A 150 9.00 -1.67 -6.25
N LEU A 151 9.40 -2.07 -5.04
CA LEU A 151 9.36 -3.46 -4.59
C LEU A 151 8.59 -3.53 -3.28
N PHE A 152 7.40 -4.12 -3.30
CA PHE A 152 6.58 -4.29 -2.11
C PHE A 152 6.69 -5.73 -1.58
N ARG A 153 6.88 -5.85 -0.27
CA ARG A 153 6.97 -7.14 0.42
C ARG A 153 6.12 -7.15 1.68
N PHE A 154 5.56 -8.30 1.98
CA PHE A 154 4.68 -8.48 3.12
C PHE A 154 5.45 -8.67 4.43
N GLY A 155 5.40 -7.67 5.31
CA GLY A 155 6.07 -7.68 6.62
C GLY A 155 5.44 -8.68 7.60
N GLY A 156 4.12 -8.57 7.81
CA GLY A 156 3.35 -9.51 8.64
C GLY A 156 3.22 -9.18 10.12
N HIS A 157 3.76 -8.05 10.58
CA HIS A 157 3.67 -7.65 11.98
C HIS A 157 2.27 -7.14 12.32
N ARG A 158 1.66 -7.73 13.35
CA ARG A 158 0.45 -7.20 14.00
C ARG A 158 0.89 -6.20 15.07
N ALA A 159 0.25 -5.04 15.08
CA ALA A 159 0.52 -3.97 16.05
C ALA A 159 -0.11 -4.27 17.42
#